data_AF-A0AA37HNG3-F1
#
_entry.id   AF-A0AA37HNG3-F1
#
_cell.length_a   1.000
_cell.length_b   1.000
_cell.length_c   1.000
_cell.angle_alpha   90.00
_cell.angle_beta   90.00
_cell.angle_gamma   90.00
#
_symmetry.space_group_name_H-M   'P 1'
#
loop_
_entity.id
_entity.type
_entity.pdbx_description
1 polymer ?
#
loop_
_entity_poly.entity_id
_entity_poly.type
_entity_poly.pdbx_seq_one_letter_code
_entity_poly.pdbx_strand_id
1 'polypeptide(L)' 'MRAEQIGDLITRLGPVLDPLGITAFPEAGTWGIAINDALSVLVDLAEDRGKVVLSCELGTPPAGTGAPSTS' A
#
# COMPACT_ATOMS: atom_id res chain seq x y z
N MET A 1 20.13 -0.58 -6.18
CA MET A 1 19.88 -2.03 -6.38
C MET A 1 18.49 -2.49 -5.97
N ARG A 2 18.05 -2.46 -4.70
CA ARG A 2 16.68 -2.90 -4.33
C ARG A 2 15.56 -1.92 -4.71
N ALA A 3 15.76 -0.62 -4.48
CA ALA A 3 14.78 0.39 -4.89
C ALA A 3 14.54 0.38 -6.41
N GLU A 4 15.58 0.13 -7.21
CA GLU A 4 15.48 -0.06 -8.66
C GLU A 4 14.65 -1.30 -9.03
N GLN A 5 14.89 -2.45 -8.35
CA GLN A 5 14.08 -3.66 -8.55
C GLN A 5 12.60 -3.44 -8.22
N ILE A 6 12.29 -2.62 -7.22
CA ILE A 6 10.91 -2.30 -6.86
C ILE A 6 10.31 -1.30 -7.84
N GLY A 7 11.08 -0.30 -8.28
CA GLY A 7 10.70 0.57 -9.39
C GLY A 7 10.32 -0.24 -10.64
N ASP A 8 11.16 -1.19 -11.03
CA ASP A 8 10.91 -2.10 -12.16
C ASP A 8 9.67 -2.96 -11.94
N LEU A 9 9.46 -3.49 -10.72
CA LEU A 9 8.26 -4.26 -10.37
C LEU A 9 6.99 -3.41 -10.51
N ILE A 10 6.99 -2.19 -10.00
CA ILE A 10 5.87 -1.24 -10.09
C ILE A 10 5.60 -0.87 -11.55
N THR A 11 6.64 -0.64 -12.37
CA THR A 11 6.47 -0.40 -13.81
C THR A 11 5.87 -1.61 -14.53
N ARG A 12 6.28 -2.84 -14.17
CA ARG A 12 5.74 -4.09 -14.74
C ARG A 12 4.34 -4.44 -14.25
N LEU A 13 3.87 -3.83 -13.17
CA LEU A 13 2.51 -4.01 -12.67
C LEU A 13 1.49 -3.28 -13.54
N GLY A 14 1.85 -2.15 -14.17
CA GLY A 14 0.91 -1.33 -14.96
C GLY A 14 0.14 -2.04 -16.09
N PRO A 15 0.69 -3.06 -16.78
CA PRO A 15 -0.08 -3.84 -17.77
C PRO A 15 -1.11 -4.81 -17.18
N VAL A 16 -1.02 -5.15 -15.89
CA VAL A 16 -1.87 -6.15 -15.21
C VAL A 16 -2.80 -5.50 -14.20
N LEU A 17 -2.31 -4.43 -13.57
CA LEU A 17 -3.03 -3.60 -12.64
C LEU A 17 -3.43 -2.34 -13.40
N ASP A 18 -4.71 -1.99 -13.41
CA ASP A 18 -5.26 -0.75 -13.99
C ASP A 18 -5.57 0.26 -12.87
N PRO A 19 -4.56 0.83 -12.19
CA PRO A 19 -4.79 1.81 -11.15
C PRO A 19 -5.19 3.16 -11.74
N LEU A 20 -5.98 3.92 -11.00
CA LEU A 20 -6.25 5.32 -11.35
C LEU A 20 -4.98 6.18 -11.37
N GLY A 21 -3.97 5.78 -10.60
CA GLY A 21 -2.67 6.45 -10.59
C GLY A 21 -1.66 5.76 -9.69
N ILE A 22 -0.39 6.01 -10.00
CA ILE A 22 0.75 5.60 -9.16
C ILE A 22 1.55 6.85 -8.83
N THR A 23 1.78 7.09 -7.55
CA THR A 23 2.64 8.17 -7.05
C THR A 23 3.87 7.54 -6.43
N ALA A 24 5.06 7.91 -6.90
CA ALA A 24 6.32 7.38 -6.38
C ALA A 24 7.01 8.41 -5.47
N PHE A 25 7.53 7.94 -4.33
CA PHE A 25 8.39 8.69 -3.43
C PHE A 25 9.72 7.92 -3.27
N PRO A 26 10.61 7.97 -4.28
CA PRO A 26 11.78 7.08 -4.35
C PRO A 26 12.75 7.28 -3.20
N GLU A 27 12.92 8.52 -2.72
CA GLU A 27 13.81 8.85 -1.59
C GLU A 27 13.32 8.26 -0.26
N ALA A 28 12.01 8.02 -0.14
CA ALA A 28 11.39 7.38 1.01
C ALA A 28 11.23 5.86 0.85
N GLY A 29 11.48 5.32 -0.36
CA GLY A 29 11.23 3.91 -0.65
C GLY A 29 9.74 3.55 -0.60
N THR A 30 8.87 4.51 -0.96
CA THR A 30 7.42 4.40 -0.84
C THR A 30 6.74 4.66 -2.19
N TRP A 31 5.65 3.95 -2.46
CA TRP A 31 4.75 4.19 -3.59
C TRP A 31 3.30 4.17 -3.13
N GLY A 32 2.49 5.07 -3.67
CA GLY A 32 1.04 5.05 -3.52
C GLY A 32 0.39 4.54 -4.82
N ILE A 33 -0.54 3.60 -4.71
CA ILE A 33 -1.32 3.06 -5.82
C ILE A 33 -2.79 3.39 -5.56
N ALA A 34 -3.37 4.29 -6.35
CA ALA A 34 -4.78 4.62 -6.28
C ALA A 34 -5.59 3.56 -7.04
N ILE A 35 -6.50 2.88 -6.34
CA ILE A 35 -7.37 1.85 -6.91
C ILE A 35 -8.71 2.46 -7.34
N ASN A 36 -9.26 3.36 -6.53
CA ASN A 36 -10.43 4.18 -6.82
C ASN A 36 -10.38 5.47 -5.99
N ASP A 37 -11.41 6.32 -6.09
CA ASP A 37 -11.47 7.62 -5.39
C ASP A 37 -11.43 7.54 -3.85
N ALA A 38 -11.71 6.36 -3.27
CA ALA A 38 -11.77 6.13 -1.83
C ALA A 38 -10.69 5.19 -1.30
N LEU A 39 -9.96 4.48 -2.18
CA LEU A 39 -9.01 3.45 -1.80
C LEU A 39 -7.66 3.65 -2.47
N SER A 40 -6.64 3.78 -1.63
CA SER A 40 -5.24 3.76 -2.03
C SER A 40 -4.48 2.70 -1.25
N VAL A 41 -3.56 2.03 -1.93
CA VAL A 41 -2.60 1.09 -1.33
C VAL A 41 -1.26 1.79 -1.25
N LEU A 42 -0.71 1.86 -0.05
CA LEU A 42 0.66 2.26 0.21
C LEU A 42 1.57 1.04 0.13
N VAL A 43 2.68 1.21 -0.57
CA VAL A 43 3.70 0.20 -0.82
C VAL A 43 5.01 0.73 -0.24
N ASP A 44 5.51 0.11 0.82
CA ASP A 44 6.71 0.55 1.52
C ASP A 44 7.81 -0.50 1.44
N LEU A 45 9.05 -0.06 1.19
CA LEU A 45 10.22 -0.90 1.37
C LEU A 45 10.61 -0.96 2.85
N ALA A 46 10.28 -2.06 3.52
CA ALA A 46 10.82 -2.38 4.83
C ALA A 46 12.27 -2.87 4.69
N GLU A 47 13.22 -1.95 4.73
CA GLU A 47 14.65 -2.22 4.49
C GLU A 47 15.23 -3.23 5.48
N ASP A 48 14.82 -3.15 6.75
CA ASP A 48 15.21 -4.02 7.85
C ASP A 48 14.93 -5.50 7.57
N ARG A 49 13.82 -5.78 6.88
CA ARG A 49 13.37 -7.13 6.51
C ARG A 49 13.64 -7.45 5.05
N GLY A 50 14.04 -6.46 4.24
CA GLY A 50 14.21 -6.58 2.80
C GLY A 50 12.93 -6.97 2.08
N LYS A 51 11.77 -6.49 2.55
CA LYS A 51 10.45 -6.85 2.02
C LYS A 51 9.67 -5.61 1.60
N VAL A 52 8.76 -5.80 0.65
CA VAL A 52 7.72 -4.81 0.36
C VAL A 52 6.53 -5.07 1.27
N VAL A 53 6.04 -4.02 1.92
CA VAL A 53 4.84 -4.03 2.76
C VAL A 53 3.74 -3.31 2.03
N LEU A 54 2.56 -3.93 1.99
CA LEU A 54 1.35 -3.35 1.43
C LEU A 54 0.45 -2.94 2.60
N SER A 55 -0.01 -1.70 2.59
CA SER A 55 -0.94 -1.19 3.59
C SER A 55 -2.03 -0.37 2.91
N CYS A 56 -3.20 -0.28 3.53
CA CYS A 56 -4.28 0.61 3.11
C CYS A 56 -5.08 1.02 4.35
N GLU A 57 -5.72 2.18 4.29
CA GLU A 57 -6.68 2.55 5.32
C GLU A 57 -7.97 1.74 5.15
N LEU A 58 -8.42 1.10 6.22
CA LEU A 58 -9.70 0.39 6.28
C LEU A 58 -10.86 1.30 6.71
N GLY A 59 -10.56 2.55 7.06
CA GLY A 59 -11.53 3.48 7.65
C GLY A 59 -11.87 3.16 9.11
N THR A 60 -12.87 3.86 9.64
CA THR A 60 -13.39 3.61 11.00
C THR A 60 -14.46 2.51 10.94
N PRO A 61 -14.35 1.44 11.75
CA PRO A 61 -15.42 0.45 11.84
C PRO A 61 -16.72 1.12 12.30
N PRO A 62 -17.90 0.64 11.85
CA PRO A 62 -19.19 1.20 12.28
C PRO A 62 -19.27 1.25 13.81
N ALA A 63 -19.82 2.33 14.35
CA ALA A 63 -20.05 2.44 15.79
C ALA A 63 -21.03 1.34 16.25
N GLY A 64 -20.51 0.30 16.89
CA GLY A 64 -21.29 -0.73 17.56
C GLY A 64 -21.18 -2.13 16.97
N THR A 65 -20.11 -2.83 17.34
CA THR A 65 -20.24 -4.19 17.86
C THR A 65 -19.16 -4.36 18.92
N GLY A 66 -19.37 -3.72 20.08
CA GLY A 66 -18.60 -4.04 21.27
C GLY A 66 -18.79 -5.53 21.53
N ALA A 67 -17.72 -6.31 21.41
CA ALA A 67 -17.71 -7.64 21.98
C ALA A 67 -18.10 -7.52 23.45
N PRO A 68 -18.96 -8.40 24.00
CA PRO A 68 -19.36 -8.32 25.39
C PRO A 68 -18.11 -8.42 26.26
N SER A 69 -17.86 -7.38 27.07
CA SER A 69 -16.88 -7.42 28.14
C SER A 69 -17.28 -8.52 29.11
N THR A 70 -16.57 -9.64 29.11
CA THR A 70 -16.73 -10.66 30.15
C THR A 70 -16.13 -10.10 31.43
N SER A 71 -17.00 -9.77 32.38
CA SER A 71 -16.66 -9.57 33.80
C SER A 71 -16.24 -10.88 34.45
#